data_AF-A0AAE5P611-F1
#
_entry.id   AF-A0AAE5P611-F1
#
_cell.length_a   1.000
_cell.length_b   1.000
_cell.length_c   1.000
_cell.angle_alpha   90.00
_cell.angle_beta   90.00
_cell.angle_gamma   90.00
#
_symmetry.space_group_name_H-M   'P 1'
#
loop_
_entity.id
_entity.type
_entity.pdbx_description
1 polymer ?
#
loop_
_entity_poly.entity_id
_entity_poly.type
_entity_poly.pdbx_seq_one_letter_code
_entity_poly.pdbx_strand_id
1 'polypeptide(L)'
;MESISGLAQSIKYVLRGIFFVLYFPFYFVFQVFCKIWIYFIAQPLMWIGKRIIQPIFYFIWIYIIRFLFVYPISWLWNEIIYPCILFVWKRCFLPITRFIWRYAVYPILYLVCYPCYLFWKYLVLPFYNEIVLPVLSFCQRIFFCFWKGFKWIGIHIIYYPLRWFWMTCIYNPLKKVYIKIIQPVLKWFSHLFS
;
A
#
# COMPACT_ATOMS: atom_id res chain seq x y z
N MET A 1 -33.21 33.40 -9.41
CA MET A 1 -31.96 32.90 -8.78
C MET A 1 -31.93 31.37 -8.67
N GLU A 2 -33.08 30.70 -8.54
CA GLU A 2 -33.19 29.22 -8.53
C GLU A 2 -32.95 28.53 -9.89
N SER A 3 -33.14 29.23 -11.01
CA SER A 3 -32.87 28.66 -12.34
C SER A 3 -31.37 28.44 -12.62
N ILE A 4 -30.52 29.30 -12.05
CA ILE A 4 -29.05 29.25 -12.22
C ILE A 4 -28.44 28.09 -11.43
N SER A 5 -28.99 27.77 -10.25
CA SER A 5 -28.53 26.63 -9.44
C SER A 5 -28.87 25.29 -10.09
N GLY A 6 -30.07 25.15 -10.67
CA GLY A 6 -30.47 23.93 -11.39
C GLY A 6 -29.60 23.62 -12.61
N LEU A 7 -29.23 24.65 -13.38
CA LEU A 7 -28.38 24.50 -14.57
C LEU A 7 -26.93 24.14 -14.18
N ALA A 8 -26.37 24.79 -13.15
CA ALA A 8 -25.05 24.46 -12.63
C ALA A 8 -24.99 23.02 -12.09
N GLN A 9 -26.03 22.57 -11.38
CA GLN A 9 -26.11 21.20 -10.87
C GLN A 9 -26.21 20.16 -11.99
N SER A 10 -26.98 20.46 -13.04
CA SER A 10 -27.09 19.60 -14.22
C SER A 10 -25.75 19.43 -14.94
N ILE A 11 -25.02 20.54 -15.15
CA ILE A 11 -23.66 20.50 -15.73
C ILE A 11 -22.71 19.66 -14.86
N LYS A 12 -22.77 19.78 -13.53
CA LYS A 12 -21.95 18.98 -12.61
C LYS A 12 -22.21 17.48 -12.78
N TYR A 13 -23.47 17.05 -12.91
CA TYR A 13 -23.79 15.63 -13.10
C TYR A 13 -23.34 15.11 -14.48
N VAL A 14 -23.52 15.91 -15.53
CA VAL A 14 -23.04 15.55 -16.88
C VAL A 14 -21.52 15.40 -16.88
N LEU A 15 -20.79 16.34 -16.27
CA LEU A 15 -19.34 16.24 -16.11
C LEU A 15 -18.93 15.00 -15.33
N ARG A 16 -19.57 14.69 -14.20
CA ARG A 16 -19.31 13.45 -13.45
C ARG A 16 -19.53 12.21 -14.30
N GLY A 17 -20.58 12.18 -15.12
CA GLY A 17 -20.87 11.08 -16.04
C GLY A 17 -19.77 10.91 -17.09
N ILE A 18 -19.35 12.00 -17.74
CA ILE A 18 -18.27 11.98 -18.73
C ILE A 18 -16.96 11.51 -18.09
N PHE A 19 -16.58 12.07 -16.95
CA PHE A 19 -15.39 11.66 -16.21
C PHE A 19 -15.46 10.19 -15.79
N PHE A 20 -16.63 9.69 -15.39
CA PHE A 20 -16.82 8.28 -15.05
C PHE A 20 -16.60 7.38 -16.27
N VAL A 21 -17.24 7.68 -17.41
CA VAL A 21 -17.11 6.87 -18.63
C VAL A 21 -15.66 6.82 -19.12
N LEU A 22 -14.94 7.95 -19.05
CA LEU A 22 -13.55 8.01 -19.46
C LEU A 22 -12.62 7.31 -18.47
N TYR A 23 -12.80 7.53 -17.16
CA TYR A 23 -11.88 7.05 -16.13
C TYR A 23 -12.09 5.58 -15.75
N PHE A 24 -13.34 5.13 -15.68
CA PHE A 24 -13.70 3.82 -15.16
C PHE A 24 -13.03 2.64 -15.87
N PRO A 25 -12.93 2.59 -17.22
CA PRO A 25 -12.25 1.50 -17.92
C PRO A 25 -10.78 1.37 -17.51
N PHE A 26 -10.05 2.49 -17.49
CA PHE A 26 -8.63 2.49 -17.06
C PHE A 26 -8.48 2.11 -15.60
N TYR A 27 -9.35 2.66 -14.72
CA TYR A 27 -9.35 2.31 -13.31
C TYR A 27 -9.60 0.82 -13.10
N PHE A 28 -10.57 0.25 -13.79
CA PHE A 28 -10.92 -1.16 -13.68
C PHE A 28 -9.75 -2.05 -14.10
N VAL A 29 -9.18 -1.82 -15.28
CA VAL A 29 -8.03 -2.58 -15.78
C VAL A 29 -6.85 -2.48 -14.82
N PHE A 30 -6.50 -1.27 -14.38
CA PHE A 30 -5.42 -1.05 -13.43
C PHE A 30 -5.65 -1.80 -12.11
N GLN A 31 -6.85 -1.73 -11.53
CA GLN A 31 -7.17 -2.42 -10.28
C GLN A 31 -7.10 -3.94 -10.42
N VAL A 32 -7.56 -4.50 -11.55
CA VAL A 32 -7.43 -5.93 -11.83
C VAL A 32 -5.95 -6.34 -11.88
N PHE A 33 -5.12 -5.61 -12.63
CA PHE A 33 -3.68 -5.86 -12.68
C PHE A 33 -3.03 -5.74 -11.31
N CYS A 34 -3.34 -4.71 -10.53
CA CYS A 34 -2.83 -4.57 -9.17
C CYS A 34 -3.23 -5.76 -8.28
N LYS A 35 -4.47 -6.24 -8.35
CA LYS A 35 -4.90 -7.41 -7.57
C LYS A 35 -4.14 -8.65 -7.99
N ILE A 36 -4.03 -8.92 -9.29
CA ILE A 36 -3.25 -10.05 -9.82
C ILE A 36 -1.80 -9.96 -9.35
N TRP A 37 -1.15 -8.80 -9.53
CA TRP A 37 0.22 -8.58 -9.07
C TRP A 37 0.39 -8.82 -7.58
N ILE A 38 -0.52 -8.30 -6.75
CA ILE A 38 -0.46 -8.48 -5.29
C ILE A 38 -0.56 -9.96 -4.92
N TYR A 39 -1.54 -10.67 -5.48
CA TYR A 39 -1.79 -12.07 -5.14
C TYR A 39 -0.70 -13.01 -5.67
N PHE A 40 -0.22 -12.81 -6.89
CA PHE A 40 0.71 -13.73 -7.54
C PHE A 40 2.18 -13.42 -7.29
N ILE A 41 2.55 -12.15 -7.13
CA ILE A 41 3.96 -11.73 -7.07
C ILE A 41 4.28 -11.14 -5.71
N ALA A 42 3.55 -10.10 -5.27
CA ALA A 42 3.93 -9.36 -4.07
C ALA A 42 3.82 -10.22 -2.81
N GLN A 43 2.72 -10.97 -2.64
CA GLN A 43 2.50 -11.79 -1.46
C GLN A 43 3.55 -12.91 -1.27
N PRO A 44 3.88 -13.73 -2.28
CA PRO A 44 4.96 -14.71 -2.14
C PRO A 44 6.33 -14.03 -1.97
N LEU A 45 6.60 -12.93 -2.69
CA LEU A 45 7.86 -12.21 -2.54
C LEU A 45 8.01 -11.61 -1.12
N MET A 46 6.94 -11.07 -0.54
CA MET A 46 6.92 -10.60 0.84
C MET A 46 7.15 -11.74 1.84
N TRP A 47 6.59 -12.91 1.58
CA TRP A 47 6.81 -14.09 2.42
C TRP A 47 8.27 -14.53 2.39
N ILE A 48 8.86 -14.64 1.20
CA ILE A 48 10.30 -14.94 1.00
C ILE A 48 11.16 -13.86 1.66
N GLY A 49 10.81 -12.59 1.42
CA GLY A 49 11.51 -11.44 1.97
C GLY A 49 11.55 -11.47 3.50
N LYS A 50 10.40 -11.69 4.15
CA LYS A 50 10.33 -11.74 5.62
C LYS A 50 11.00 -12.98 6.22
N ARG A 51 10.92 -14.14 5.55
CA ARG A 51 11.43 -15.41 6.10
C ARG A 51 12.90 -15.65 5.82
N ILE A 52 13.43 -15.18 4.70
CA ILE A 52 14.78 -15.49 4.25
C ILE A 52 15.65 -14.24 4.23
N ILE A 53 15.22 -13.19 3.51
CA ILE A 53 16.07 -12.02 3.26
C ILE A 53 16.22 -11.17 4.54
N GLN A 54 15.12 -10.91 5.25
CA GLN A 54 15.11 -10.09 6.45
C GLN A 54 16.05 -10.61 7.56
N PRO A 55 16.06 -11.91 7.93
CA PRO A 55 16.99 -12.38 8.96
C PRO A 55 18.46 -12.29 8.52
N ILE A 56 18.76 -12.53 7.24
CA ILE A 56 20.13 -12.40 6.70
C ILE A 56 20.60 -10.95 6.78
N PHE A 57 19.79 -10.00 6.31
CA PHE A 57 20.14 -8.59 6.40
C PHE A 57 20.23 -8.10 7.85
N TYR A 58 19.34 -8.56 8.72
CA TYR A 58 19.40 -8.23 10.14
C TYR A 58 20.70 -8.72 10.79
N PHE A 59 21.12 -9.95 10.46
CA PHE A 59 22.39 -10.51 10.90
C PHE A 59 23.59 -9.70 10.39
N ILE A 60 23.67 -9.44 9.08
CA ILE A 60 24.74 -8.64 8.48
C ILE A 60 24.77 -7.23 9.09
N TRP A 61 23.59 -6.61 9.26
CA TRP A 61 23.48 -5.27 9.81
C TRP A 61 24.02 -5.19 11.25
N ILE A 62 23.60 -6.10 12.13
CA ILE A 62 24.02 -6.08 13.54
C ILE A 62 25.48 -6.45 13.69
N TYR A 63 25.91 -7.55 13.05
CA TYR A 63 27.20 -8.14 13.36
C TYR A 63 28.35 -7.59 12.50
N ILE A 64 28.07 -7.11 11.29
CA ILE A 64 29.12 -6.65 10.37
C ILE A 64 29.07 -5.11 10.27
N ILE A 65 27.95 -4.55 9.82
CA ILE A 65 27.91 -3.12 9.46
C ILE A 65 27.90 -2.22 10.70
N ARG A 66 27.05 -2.54 11.68
CA ARG A 66 26.87 -1.70 12.87
C ARG A 66 28.15 -1.60 13.68
N PHE A 67 28.81 -2.73 13.91
CA PHE A 67 30.04 -2.78 14.69
C PHE A 67 31.23 -2.13 13.95
N LEU A 68 31.42 -2.48 12.68
CA LEU A 68 32.64 -2.15 11.96
C LEU A 68 32.64 -0.72 11.37
N PHE A 69 31.47 -0.20 10.99
CA PHE A 69 31.35 1.10 10.34
C PHE A 69 30.53 2.11 11.16
N VAL A 70 29.35 1.72 11.64
CA VAL A 70 28.41 2.70 12.24
C VAL A 70 28.95 3.26 13.55
N TYR A 71 29.49 2.44 14.45
CA TYR A 71 30.06 2.95 15.70
C TYR A 71 31.24 3.93 15.50
N PRO A 72 32.29 3.60 14.74
CA PRO A 72 33.41 4.52 14.56
C PRO A 72 33.02 5.76 13.74
N ILE A 73 32.19 5.61 12.70
CA ILE A 73 31.73 6.75 11.89
C ILE A 73 30.78 7.62 12.70
N SER A 74 29.89 7.05 13.52
CA SER A 74 28.99 7.85 14.37
C SER A 74 29.76 8.63 15.41
N TRP A 75 30.83 8.06 15.97
CA TRP A 75 31.71 8.79 16.88
C TRP A 75 32.40 9.95 16.16
N LEU A 76 33.04 9.69 15.02
CA LEU A 76 33.76 10.69 14.23
C LEU A 76 32.80 11.79 13.71
N TRP A 77 31.58 11.39 13.33
CA TRP A 77 30.52 12.30 12.93
C TRP A 77 30.09 13.19 14.09
N ASN A 78 29.73 12.62 15.24
CA ASN A 78 29.18 13.40 16.35
C ASN A 78 30.22 14.29 17.05
N GLU A 79 31.47 13.82 17.16
CA GLU A 79 32.51 14.53 17.91
C GLU A 79 33.29 15.54 17.07
N ILE A 80 33.47 15.28 15.76
CA ILE A 80 34.38 16.09 14.93
C ILE A 80 33.64 16.76 13.77
N ILE A 81 32.99 15.97 12.92
CA ILE A 81 32.46 16.49 11.65
C ILE A 81 31.21 17.33 11.89
N TYR A 82 30.24 16.83 12.65
CA TYR A 82 28.98 17.51 12.94
C TYR A 82 29.15 18.86 13.64
N PRO A 83 29.95 18.99 14.73
CA PRO A 83 30.16 20.29 15.35
C PRO A 83 30.87 21.28 14.42
N CYS A 84 31.84 20.82 13.60
CA CYS A 84 32.48 21.67 12.59
C CYS A 84 31.48 22.14 11.52
N ILE A 85 30.70 21.23 10.94
CA ILE A 85 29.67 21.57 9.95
C ILE A 85 28.65 22.51 10.55
N LEU A 86 28.18 22.24 11.77
CA LEU A 86 27.18 23.06 12.45
C LEU A 86 27.71 24.46 12.78
N PHE A 87 28.99 24.57 13.13
CA PHE A 87 29.66 25.85 13.32
C PHE A 87 29.75 26.65 12.00
N VAL A 88 30.27 26.03 10.94
CA VAL A 88 30.38 26.66 9.61
C VAL A 88 28.99 27.01 9.06
N TRP A 89 28.02 26.13 9.25
CA TRP A 89 26.64 26.34 8.84
C TRP A 89 26.02 27.52 9.56
N LYS A 90 26.06 27.55 10.91
CA LYS A 90 25.46 28.65 11.69
C LYS A 90 26.15 29.99 11.45
N ARG A 91 27.48 29.99 11.30
CA ARG A 91 28.24 31.24 11.23
C ARG A 91 28.33 31.80 9.81
N CYS A 92 28.48 30.95 8.80
CA CYS A 92 28.72 31.39 7.43
C CYS A 92 27.49 31.19 6.53
N PHE A 93 26.93 29.98 6.46
CA PHE A 93 25.88 29.68 5.48
C PHE A 93 24.50 30.18 5.89
N LEU A 94 24.12 30.09 7.16
CA LEU A 94 22.80 30.46 7.66
C LEU A 94 22.46 31.95 7.45
N PRO A 95 23.37 32.93 7.68
CA PRO A 95 23.08 34.32 7.34
C PRO A 95 22.97 34.55 5.83
N ILE A 96 23.85 33.93 5.03
CA ILE A 96 23.87 34.07 3.57
C ILE A 96 22.61 33.47 2.95
N THR A 97 22.24 32.26 3.35
CA THR A 97 21.03 31.58 2.89
C THR A 97 19.76 32.30 3.32
N ARG A 98 19.69 32.85 4.56
CA ARG A 98 18.57 33.71 4.97
C ARG A 98 18.46 34.97 4.13
N PHE A 99 19.59 35.58 3.79
CA PHE A 99 19.62 36.77 2.93
C PHE A 99 19.13 36.45 1.52
N ILE A 100 19.72 35.45 0.87
CA ILE A 100 19.30 34.98 -0.45
C ILE A 100 17.83 34.54 -0.44
N TRP A 101 17.39 33.84 0.61
CA TRP A 101 16.00 33.43 0.76
C TRP A 101 15.08 34.62 0.83
N ARG A 102 15.33 35.60 1.71
CA ARG A 102 14.42 36.73 1.92
C ARG A 102 14.37 37.68 0.71
N TYR A 103 15.50 37.91 0.05
CA TYR A 103 15.61 38.97 -0.96
C TYR A 103 15.58 38.48 -2.41
N ALA A 104 15.97 37.23 -2.68
CA ALA A 104 15.95 36.69 -4.04
C ALA A 104 14.89 35.59 -4.17
N VAL A 105 14.98 34.53 -3.38
CA VAL A 105 14.18 33.32 -3.61
C VAL A 105 12.72 33.49 -3.20
N TYR A 106 12.45 34.04 -2.02
CA TYR A 106 11.10 34.24 -1.50
C TYR A 106 10.23 35.14 -2.39
N PRO A 107 10.67 36.34 -2.86
CA PRO A 107 9.83 37.17 -3.71
C PRO A 107 9.55 36.52 -5.07
N ILE A 108 10.55 35.83 -5.66
CA ILE A 108 10.36 35.11 -6.94
C ILE A 108 9.38 33.94 -6.74
N LEU A 109 9.57 33.13 -5.71
CA LEU A 109 8.67 32.04 -5.38
C LEU A 109 7.27 32.55 -5.03
N TYR A 110 7.15 33.66 -4.31
CA TYR A 110 5.85 34.24 -3.98
C TYR A 110 5.10 34.65 -5.25
N LEU A 111 5.78 35.32 -6.18
CA LEU A 111 5.17 35.77 -7.43
C LEU A 111 4.70 34.63 -8.33
N VAL A 112 5.39 33.48 -8.33
CA VAL A 112 4.99 32.29 -9.10
C VAL A 112 3.98 31.43 -8.34
N CYS A 113 4.20 31.18 -7.05
CA CYS A 113 3.37 30.29 -6.25
C CYS A 113 2.04 30.90 -5.86
N TYR A 114 1.94 32.23 -5.71
CA TYR A 114 0.69 32.89 -5.34
C TYR A 114 -0.41 32.74 -6.40
N PRO A 115 -0.19 33.02 -7.71
CA PRO A 115 -1.19 32.77 -8.73
C PRO A 115 -1.49 31.26 -8.87
N CYS A 116 -0.48 30.39 -8.73
CA CYS A 116 -0.71 28.94 -8.69
C CYS A 116 -1.57 28.52 -7.51
N TYR A 117 -1.40 29.13 -6.33
CA TYR A 117 -2.22 28.87 -5.16
C TYR A 117 -3.67 29.32 -5.38
N LEU A 118 -3.88 30.49 -5.99
CA LEU A 118 -5.22 30.97 -6.33
C LEU A 118 -5.89 30.04 -7.35
N PHE A 119 -5.18 29.66 -8.41
CA PHE A 119 -5.64 28.69 -9.39
C PHE A 119 -6.01 27.36 -8.72
N TRP A 120 -5.15 26.86 -7.83
CA TRP A 120 -5.41 25.65 -7.07
C TRP A 120 -6.66 25.78 -6.19
N LYS A 121 -6.76 26.85 -5.40
CA LYS A 121 -7.84 27.05 -4.42
C LYS A 121 -9.21 27.24 -5.08
N TYR A 122 -9.27 28.02 -6.17
CA TYR A 122 -10.54 28.44 -6.76
C TYR A 122 -10.99 27.61 -7.97
N LEU A 123 -10.06 26.94 -8.66
CA LEU A 123 -10.40 26.12 -9.83
C LEU A 123 -10.16 24.64 -9.55
N VAL A 124 -8.93 24.25 -9.21
CA VAL A 124 -8.56 22.82 -9.15
C VAL A 124 -9.21 22.12 -7.96
N LEU A 125 -9.13 22.73 -6.77
CA LEU A 125 -9.64 22.15 -5.53
C LEU A 125 -11.16 21.90 -5.56
N PRO A 126 -12.03 22.86 -5.94
CA PRO A 126 -13.47 22.59 -6.01
C PRO A 126 -13.78 21.59 -7.12
N PHE A 127 -13.11 21.65 -8.27
CA PHE A 127 -13.27 20.66 -9.34
C PHE A 127 -12.91 19.24 -8.87
N TYR A 128 -11.78 19.10 -8.19
CA TYR A 128 -11.32 17.83 -7.64
C TYR A 128 -12.29 17.29 -6.59
N ASN A 129 -12.73 18.12 -5.65
CA ASN A 129 -13.59 17.70 -4.56
C ASN A 129 -15.02 17.41 -5.01
N GLU A 130 -15.57 18.18 -5.95
CA GLU A 130 -16.96 18.03 -6.38
C GLU A 130 -17.15 17.04 -7.52
N ILE A 131 -16.15 16.83 -8.38
CA ILE A 131 -16.29 15.99 -9.58
C ILE A 131 -15.41 14.75 -9.45
N VAL A 132 -14.10 14.93 -9.30
CA VAL A 132 -13.13 13.83 -9.34
C VAL A 132 -13.29 12.87 -8.16
N LEU A 133 -13.29 13.38 -6.93
CA LEU A 133 -13.41 12.55 -5.71
C LEU A 133 -14.69 11.69 -5.68
N PRO A 134 -15.89 12.24 -5.96
CA PRO A 134 -17.10 11.43 -6.03
C PRO A 134 -17.01 10.33 -7.09
N VAL A 135 -16.50 10.65 -8.28
CA VAL A 135 -16.33 9.68 -9.37
C VAL A 135 -15.35 8.57 -8.96
N LEU A 136 -14.20 8.91 -8.37
CA LEU A 136 -13.23 7.94 -7.85
C LEU A 136 -13.86 7.00 -6.81
N SER A 137 -14.56 7.58 -5.84
CA SER A 137 -15.21 6.80 -4.77
C SER A 137 -16.28 5.86 -5.33
N PHE A 138 -17.02 6.30 -6.35
CA PHE A 138 -18.04 5.49 -7.01
C PHE A 138 -17.42 4.35 -7.83
N CYS A 139 -16.36 4.64 -8.60
CA CYS A 139 -15.58 3.62 -9.32
C CYS A 139 -15.06 2.53 -8.36
N GLN A 140 -14.51 2.95 -7.21
CA GLN A 140 -14.01 2.02 -6.20
C GLN A 140 -15.11 1.14 -5.62
N ARG A 141 -16.28 1.71 -5.30
CA ARG A 141 -17.43 0.95 -4.80
C ARG A 141 -17.91 -0.08 -5.84
N ILE A 142 -18.07 0.33 -7.09
CA ILE A 142 -18.46 -0.59 -8.19
C ILE A 142 -17.45 -1.73 -8.30
N PHE A 143 -16.15 -1.41 -8.34
CA PHE A 143 -15.10 -2.42 -8.42
C PHE A 143 -15.14 -3.38 -7.22
N PHE A 144 -15.34 -2.88 -6.00
CA PHE A 144 -15.45 -3.72 -4.82
C PHE A 144 -16.66 -4.66 -4.88
N CYS A 145 -17.82 -4.16 -5.33
CA CYS A 145 -19.01 -4.99 -5.54
C CYS A 145 -18.76 -6.08 -6.59
N PHE A 146 -18.14 -5.72 -7.72
CA PHE A 146 -17.77 -6.68 -8.76
C PHE A 146 -16.81 -7.75 -8.23
N TRP A 147 -15.76 -7.33 -7.52
CA TRP A 147 -14.77 -8.23 -6.95
C TRP A 147 -15.35 -9.17 -5.88
N LYS A 148 -16.30 -8.66 -5.07
CA LYS A 148 -17.03 -9.49 -4.11
C LYS A 148 -17.86 -10.55 -4.82
N GLY A 149 -18.55 -10.19 -5.91
CA GLY A 149 -19.29 -11.13 -6.75
C GLY A 149 -18.37 -12.20 -7.33
N PHE A 150 -17.24 -11.81 -7.94
CA PHE A 150 -16.26 -12.74 -8.49
C PHE A 150 -15.71 -13.72 -7.43
N LYS A 151 -15.36 -13.22 -6.24
CA LYS A 151 -14.92 -14.07 -5.13
C LYS A 151 -16.01 -15.02 -4.67
N TRP A 152 -17.24 -14.55 -4.55
CA TRP A 152 -18.36 -15.37 -4.11
C TRP A 152 -18.63 -16.52 -5.09
N ILE A 153 -18.62 -16.22 -6.39
CA ILE A 153 -18.72 -17.20 -7.47
C ILE A 153 -17.56 -18.21 -7.37
N GLY A 154 -16.32 -17.76 -7.23
CA GLY A 154 -15.17 -18.65 -7.08
C GLY A 154 -15.28 -19.57 -5.86
N ILE A 155 -15.78 -19.07 -4.72
CA ILE A 155 -15.98 -19.88 -3.52
C ILE A 155 -17.05 -20.96 -3.77
N HIS A 156 -18.18 -20.59 -4.38
CA HIS A 156 -19.31 -21.51 -4.53
C HIS A 156 -19.13 -22.51 -5.67
N ILE A 157 -18.48 -22.10 -6.76
CA ILE A 157 -18.27 -22.96 -7.92
C ILE A 157 -17.03 -23.83 -7.76
N ILE A 158 -15.98 -23.35 -7.09
CA ILE A 158 -14.69 -24.07 -7.05
C ILE A 158 -14.45 -24.61 -5.64
N TYR A 159 -14.43 -23.73 -4.63
CA TYR A 159 -13.96 -24.10 -3.30
C TYR A 159 -14.90 -25.07 -2.58
N TYR A 160 -16.21 -24.78 -2.52
CA TYR A 160 -17.18 -25.65 -1.84
C TYR A 160 -17.27 -27.05 -2.45
N PRO A 161 -17.39 -27.25 -3.77
CA PRO A 161 -17.44 -28.59 -4.33
C PRO A 161 -16.12 -29.35 -4.15
N LEU A 162 -14.98 -28.68 -4.28
CA LEU A 162 -13.68 -29.32 -4.03
C LEU A 162 -13.54 -29.74 -2.56
N ARG A 163 -13.95 -28.89 -1.61
CA ARG A 163 -13.96 -29.22 -0.19
C ARG A 163 -14.91 -30.37 0.11
N TRP A 164 -16.09 -30.39 -0.50
CA TRP A 164 -17.05 -31.48 -0.33
C TRP A 164 -16.47 -32.80 -0.83
N PHE A 165 -15.84 -32.80 -2.01
CA PHE A 165 -15.14 -33.97 -2.55
C PHE A 165 -14.01 -34.43 -1.63
N TRP A 166 -13.16 -33.51 -1.16
CA TRP A 166 -12.07 -33.84 -0.23
C TRP A 166 -12.59 -34.46 1.08
N MET A 167 -13.60 -33.84 1.69
CA MET A 167 -14.17 -34.31 2.95
C MET A 167 -14.83 -35.68 2.81
N THR A 168 -15.53 -35.90 1.70
CA THR A 168 -16.32 -37.11 1.48
C THR A 168 -15.46 -38.27 0.97
N CYS A 169 -14.61 -38.04 -0.03
CA CYS A 169 -13.87 -39.08 -0.72
C CYS A 169 -12.50 -39.38 -0.11
N ILE A 170 -11.85 -38.41 0.55
CA ILE A 170 -10.46 -38.57 1.01
C ILE A 170 -10.37 -38.53 2.54
N TYR A 171 -10.88 -37.47 3.17
CA TYR A 171 -10.74 -37.27 4.61
C TYR A 171 -11.51 -38.32 5.43
N ASN A 172 -12.79 -38.58 5.11
CA ASN A 172 -13.59 -39.57 5.82
C ASN A 172 -12.98 -40.98 5.83
N PRO A 173 -12.53 -41.56 4.70
CA PRO A 173 -11.87 -42.86 4.71
C PRO A 173 -10.55 -42.83 5.48
N LEU A 174 -9.70 -41.80 5.28
CA LEU A 174 -8.45 -41.66 6.05
C LEU A 174 -8.69 -41.60 7.56
N LYS A 175 -9.70 -40.84 8.01
CA LYS A 175 -10.08 -40.75 9.41
C LYS A 175 -10.53 -42.10 9.96
N LYS A 176 -11.31 -42.88 9.18
CA LYS A 176 -11.72 -44.23 9.59
C LYS A 176 -10.53 -45.18 9.71
N VAL A 177 -9.58 -45.13 8.78
CA VAL A 177 -8.33 -45.91 8.86
C VAL A 177 -7.52 -45.51 10.09
N TYR A 178 -7.38 -44.21 10.35
CA TYR A 178 -6.65 -43.72 11.51
C TYR A 178 -7.27 -44.21 12.83
N ILE A 179 -8.59 -44.07 12.98
CA ILE A 179 -9.29 -44.49 14.21
C ILE A 179 -9.29 -46.01 14.38
N LYS A 180 -9.51 -46.76 13.30
CA LYS A 180 -9.66 -48.23 13.39
C LYS A 180 -8.33 -48.98 13.43
N ILE A 181 -7.27 -48.45 12.83
CA ILE A 181 -6.01 -49.18 12.66
C ILE A 181 -4.88 -48.46 13.40
N ILE A 182 -4.62 -47.20 13.06
CA ILE A 182 -3.42 -46.49 13.53
C ILE A 182 -3.50 -46.19 15.04
N GLN A 183 -4.63 -45.65 15.50
CA GLN A 183 -4.83 -45.27 16.90
C GLN A 183 -4.77 -46.46 17.88
N PRO A 184 -5.42 -47.61 17.62
CA PRO A 184 -5.30 -48.77 18.51
C PRO A 184 -3.90 -49.39 18.48
N VAL A 185 -3.23 -49.43 17.31
CA VAL A 185 -1.83 -49.90 17.22
C VAL A 185 -0.90 -49.01 18.03
N LEU A 186 -1.03 -47.69 17.93
CA LEU A 186 -0.24 -46.75 18.73
C LEU A 186 -0.48 -46.91 20.24
N LYS A 187 -1.74 -47.10 20.66
CA LYS A 187 -2.08 -47.35 22.08
C LYS A 187 -1.53 -48.69 22.58
N TRP A 188 -1.57 -49.72 21.76
CA TRP A 188 -0.99 -51.02 22.10
C TRP A 188 0.54 -50.93 22.22
N PHE A 189 1.19 -50.23 21.29
CA PHE A 189 2.62 -49.94 21.36
C PHE A 189 3.00 -49.14 22.61
N SER A 190 2.23 -48.10 22.96
CA SER A 190 2.51 -47.33 24.18
C SER A 190 2.35 -48.15 25.46
N HIS A 191 1.52 -49.20 25.45
CA HIS A 191 1.36 -50.11 26.57
C HIS A 191 2.51 -51.13 26.70
N LEU A 192 3.20 -51.46 25.61
CA LEU A 192 4.32 -52.40 25.60
C LEU A 192 5.66 -51.75 26.00
N PHE A 193 5.78 -50.44 25.82
CA PHE A 193 6.97 -49.67 26.14
C PHE A 193 6.79 -48.79 27.40
N SER A 194 5.72 -49.04 28.17
CA SER A 194 5.49 -48.55 29.53
C SER A 194 5.74 -49.70 30.51
#